data_AF-A0A496UMH9-F1
#
_entry.id   AF-A0A496UMH9-F1
#
_cell.length_a   1.000
_cell.length_b   1.000
_cell.length_c   1.000
_cell.angle_alpha   90.00
_cell.angle_beta   90.00
_cell.angle_gamma   90.00
#
_symmetry.space_group_name_H-M   'P 1'
#
loop_
_entity.id
_entity.type
_entity.pdbx_description
1 polymer ?
#
loop_
_entity_poly.entity_id
_entity_poly.type
_entity_poly.pdbx_seq_one_letter_code
_entity_poly.pdbx_strand_id
1 'polypeptide(L)' 'MKPKMAIVLILFILLTVVVIQNSNAADVHLLFWKISMSMIILIFFAALIGFVIGYLTHHFIMERKRNK' A
#
# COMPACT_ATOMS: atom_id res chain seq x y z
N MET A 1 20.73 -4.85 12.16
CA MET A 1 19.45 -4.11 12.02
C MET A 1 18.37 -4.84 12.81
N LYS A 2 17.46 -4.15 13.49
CA LYS A 2 16.30 -4.83 14.11
C LYS A 2 15.48 -5.49 12.98
N PRO A 3 15.00 -6.74 13.13
CA PRO A 3 14.32 -7.47 12.05
C PRO A 3 13.11 -6.71 11.49
N LYS A 4 12.38 -5.98 12.34
CA LYS A 4 11.29 -5.09 11.92
C LYS A 4 11.74 -3.99 10.94
N MET A 5 12.90 -3.40 11.17
CA MET A 5 13.44 -2.33 10.32
C MET A 5 13.97 -2.87 8.99
N ALA A 6 14.52 -4.09 8.99
CA ALA A 6 14.92 -4.76 7.75
C ALA A 6 13.70 -5.08 6.87
N ILE A 7 12.60 -5.56 7.46
CA ILE A 7 11.35 -5.83 6.72
C ILE A 7 10.79 -4.56 6.07
N VAL A 8 10.72 -3.45 6.81
CA VAL A 8 10.23 -2.17 6.27
C VAL A 8 11.11 -1.69 5.12
N LEU A 9 12.44 -1.80 5.25
CA LEU A 9 13.36 -1.42 4.19
C LEU A 9 13.17 -2.29 2.94
N ILE A 10 13.04 -3.61 3.10
CA ILE A 10 12.79 -4.53 1.98
C ILE A 10 11.48 -4.17 1.28
N LEU A 11 10.41 -3.95 2.03
CA LEU A 11 9.11 -3.55 1.47
C LEU A 11 9.20 -2.21 0.73
N PHE A 12 9.95 -1.25 1.26
CA PHE A 12 10.15 0.05 0.62
C PHE A 12 10.92 -0.07 -0.71
N ILE A 13 11.97 -0.89 -0.74
CA ILE A 13 12.74 -1.16 -1.96
C ILE A 13 11.84 -1.86 -2.99
N LEU A 14 11.11 -2.89 -2.59
CA LEU A 14 10.19 -3.60 -3.48
C LEU A 14 9.12 -2.68 -4.04
N LEU A 15 8.51 -1.82 -3.22
CA LEU A 15 7.52 -0.84 -3.66
C LEU A 15 8.12 0.10 -4.71
N THR A 16 9.32 0.62 -4.46
CA THR A 16 10.03 1.49 -5.41
C THR A 16 10.26 0.79 -6.75
N VAL A 17 10.76 -0.45 -6.72
CA VAL A 17 11.00 -1.25 -7.92
C VAL A 17 9.71 -1.49 -8.70
N VAL A 18 8.63 -1.87 -8.02
CA VAL A 18 7.32 -2.10 -8.63
C VAL A 18 6.79 -0.82 -9.28
N VAL A 19 6.91 0.32 -8.61
CA VAL A 19 6.49 1.63 -9.17
C VAL A 19 7.24 1.96 -10.45
N ILE A 20 8.58 1.85 -10.45
CA ILE A 20 9.40 2.19 -11.62
C ILE A 20 9.08 1.27 -12.81
N GLN A 21 8.95 -0.04 -12.56
CA GLN A 21 8.65 -1.01 -13.61
C GLN A 21 7.25 -0.83 -14.22
N ASN A 22 6.29 -0.34 -13.44
CA ASN A 22 4.90 -0.15 -13.85
C ASN A 22 4.62 1.33 -14.18
N SER A 23 5.51 1.98 -14.91
CA SER A 23 5.36 3.37 -15.36
C SER A 23 4.41 3.55 -16.56
N ASN A 24 4.00 2.44 -17.18
CA ASN A 24 3.04 2.45 -18.29
C ASN A 24 1.64 2.90 -17.85
N ALA A 25 0.87 3.43 -18.80
CA ALA A 25 -0.54 3.70 -18.60
C ALA A 25 -1.30 2.36 -18.46
N ALA A 26 -2.15 2.26 -17.44
CA ALA A 26 -3.07 1.15 -17.24
C ALA A 26 -4.50 1.62 -17.44
N ASP A 27 -5.26 0.79 -18.16
CA ASP A 27 -6.70 0.96 -18.29
C ASP A 27 -7.39 0.29 -17.10
N VAL A 28 -7.99 1.11 -16.25
CA VAL A 28 -8.70 0.67 -15.06
C VAL A 28 -10.19 0.67 -15.35
N HIS A 29 -10.81 -0.49 -15.21
CA HIS A 29 -12.25 -0.66 -15.32
C HIS A 29 -12.85 -0.72 -13.91
N LEU A 30 -13.53 0.36 -13.49
CA LEU A 30 -14.18 0.49 -12.20
C LEU A 30 -15.69 0.52 -12.39
N LEU A 31 -16.35 -0.59 -12.10
CA LEU A 31 -17.79 -0.80 -12.35
C LEU A 31 -18.13 -0.50 -13.83
N PHE A 32 -18.72 0.66 -14.11
CA PHE A 32 -19.08 1.10 -15.47
C PHE A 32 -18.12 2.14 -16.06
N TRP A 33 -17.06 2.52 -15.32
CA TRP A 33 -16.13 3.58 -15.71
C TRP A 33 -14.83 2.98 -16.22
N LYS A 34 -14.33 3.52 -17.35
CA LYS A 34 -13.00 3.23 -17.86
C LYS A 34 -12.13 4.47 -17.67
N ILE A 35 -11.06 4.33 -16.88
CA ILE A 35 -10.12 5.40 -16.59
C ILE A 35 -8.74 4.94 -17.06
N SER A 36 -8.13 5.68 -17.97
CA SER A 36 -6.73 5.45 -18.35
C SER A 36 -5.87 6.37 -17.49
N MET A 37 -4.99 5.77 -16.68
CA MET A 37 -4.12 6.49 -15.76
C MET A 37 -2.76 5.82 -15.66
N SER A 38 -1.74 6.54 -15.18
CA SER A 38 -0.44 5.92 -14.91
C SER A 38 -0.60 4.84 -13.83
N MET A 39 -0.11 3.63 -14.10
CA MET A 39 -0.20 2.50 -13.16
C MET A 39 0.56 2.76 -11.86
N ILE A 40 1.55 3.66 -11.89
CA ILE A 40 2.22 4.22 -10.70
C ILE A 40 1.21 4.77 -9.70
N ILE A 41 0.27 5.59 -10.17
CA ILE A 41 -0.71 6.27 -9.31
C ILE A 41 -1.59 5.22 -8.62
N LEU A 42 -2.03 4.21 -9.37
CA LEU A 42 -2.83 3.11 -8.84
C LEU A 42 -2.08 2.29 -7.78
N ILE A 43 -0.83 1.90 -8.06
CA ILE A 43 0.01 1.13 -7.13
C ILE A 43 0.26 1.93 -5.85
N PHE A 44 0.56 3.22 -5.98
CA PHE A 44 0.82 4.10 -4.84
C PHE A 44 -0.41 4.22 -3.93
N PHE A 45 -1.59 4.50 -4.50
CA PHE A 45 -2.82 4.57 -3.71
C PHE A 45 -3.21 3.22 -3.09
N ALA A 46 -3.05 2.11 -3.80
CA ALA A 46 -3.30 0.78 -3.25
C ALA A 46 -2.40 0.48 -2.04
N ALA A 47 -1.09 0.79 -2.15
CA ALA A 47 -0.15 0.64 -1.05
C ALA A 47 -0.51 1.54 0.14
N LEU A 48 -0.89 2.81 -0.12
CA LEU A 48 -1.30 3.76 0.91
C LEU A 48 -2.56 3.28 1.64
N ILE A 49 -3.59 2.82 0.92
CA ILE A 49 -4.81 2.28 1.51
C ILE A 49 -4.48 1.07 2.38
N GLY A 50 -3.67 0.13 1.89
CA GLY A 50 -3.23 -1.03 2.67
C GLY A 50 -2.49 -0.64 3.96
N PHE A 51 -1.61 0.36 3.89
CA PHE A 51 -0.89 0.88 5.06
C PHE A 51 -1.85 1.52 6.08
N VAL A 52 -2.78 2.37 5.62
CA VAL A 52 -3.78 3.02 6.49
C VAL A 52 -4.66 1.98 7.17
N ILE A 53 -5.17 0.98 6.43
CA ILE A 53 -5.96 -0.11 6.99
C ILE A 53 -5.16 -0.88 8.04
N GLY A 54 -3.89 -1.22 7.75
CA GLY A 54 -3.01 -1.90 8.69
C GLY A 54 -2.77 -1.09 9.98
N TYR A 55 -2.54 0.22 9.84
CA TYR A 55 -2.36 1.12 10.98
C TYR A 55 -3.62 1.21 11.85
N LEU A 56 -4.78 1.45 11.22
CA LEU A 56 -6.07 1.50 11.92
C LEU A 56 -6.37 0.17 12.62
N THR A 57 -6.14 -0.96 11.95
CA THR A 57 -6.33 -2.30 12.52
C THR A 57 -5.46 -2.50 13.76
N HIS A 58 -4.18 -2.11 13.69
CA HIS A 58 -3.28 -2.18 14.84
C HIS A 58 -3.79 -1.32 16.00
N HIS A 59 -4.24 -0.10 15.70
CA HIS A 59 -4.78 0.82 16.70
C HIS A 59 -6.01 0.22 17.39
N PHE A 60 -7.03 -0.23 16.65
CA PHE A 60 -8.23 -0.85 17.21
C PHE A 60 -7.93 -2.11 18.05
N ILE A 61 -7.00 -2.95 17.62
CA ILE A 61 -6.60 -4.14 18.40
C ILE A 61 -5.92 -3.75 19.71
N MET A 62 -5.05 -2.73 19.70
CA MET A 62 -4.36 -2.27 20.90
C MET A 62 -5.30 -1.57 21.89
N GLU A 63 -6.24 -0.77 21.39
CA GLU A 63 -7.28 -0.17 22.24
C GLU A 63 -8.14 -1.23 22.93
N ARG A 64 -8.52 -2.28 22.21
CA ARG A 64 -9.29 -3.40 22.79
C ARG A 64 -8.51 -4.16 23.85
N LYS A 65 -7.20 -4.29 23.70
CA LYS A 65 -6.32 -4.91 24.72
C LYS A 65 -6.16 -4.04 25.97
N ARG A 66 -6.23 -2.71 25.84
CA ARG A 66 -6.11 -1.77 26.96
C ARG A 66 -7.38 -1.70 27.80
N ASN A 67 -8.54 -1.87 27.18
CA ASN A 67 -9.85 -1.81 27.84
C ASN A 67 -10.32 -3.17 28.39
N LYS A 68 -9.45 -4.20 28.41
CA LYS A 68 -9.71 -5.53 28.93
C LYS A 68 -8.74 -5.82 30.07
#